data_AF-A0A3D4FMZ6-F1
#
_entry.id   AF-A0A3D4FMZ6-F1
#
_cell.length_a   1.000
_cell.length_b   1.000
_cell.length_c   1.000
_cell.angle_alpha   90.00
_cell.angle_beta   90.00
_cell.angle_gamma   90.00
#
_symmetry.space_group_name_H-M   'P 1'
#
loop_
_entity.id
_entity.type
_entity.pdbx_description
1 polymer ?
#
loop_
_entity_poly.entity_id
_entity_poly.type
_entity_poly.pdbx_seq_one_letter_code
_entity_poly.pdbx_strand_id
1 'polypeptide(L)'
;MHDVRGASQSNTGSYAVELASSAALTIYSDVDGDVNRERVRYRLVNGTVTRGTTKPTGSPASYLDANESIQTMVRSVATATTRFDYFDGSYMGTTSPLTVPVDHSRVRFIRFTIAVDKDPSLPPAAITMTGSAVVRSLKDNF
;
A
#
# COMPACT_ATOMS: atom_id res chain seq x y z
N MET A 1 2.79 6.64 5.49
CA MET A 1 1.82 5.52 5.39
C MET A 1 0.99 5.43 6.66
N HIS A 2 0.18 6.45 6.97
CA HIS A 2 -0.68 6.43 8.16
C HIS A 2 -1.83 5.42 7.97
N ASP A 3 -2.49 5.48 6.82
CA ASP A 3 -3.65 4.66 6.44
C ASP A 3 -3.38 3.15 6.57
N VAL A 4 -2.18 2.70 6.19
CA VAL A 4 -1.80 1.27 6.28
C VAL A 4 -1.92 0.73 7.71
N ARG A 5 -1.64 1.56 8.72
CA ARG A 5 -1.75 1.16 10.12
C ARG A 5 -3.20 1.02 10.59
N GLY A 6 -4.10 1.80 9.99
CA GLY A 6 -5.54 1.79 10.26
C GLY A 6 -6.32 0.95 9.26
N ALA A 7 -5.66 0.12 8.45
CA ALA A 7 -6.39 -0.72 7.52
C ALA A 7 -7.29 -1.71 8.27
N SER A 8 -8.50 -1.90 7.78
CA SER A 8 -9.54 -2.73 8.38
C SER A 8 -10.49 -3.25 7.31
N GLN A 9 -11.49 -4.06 7.67
CA GLN A 9 -12.46 -4.62 6.72
C GLN A 9 -13.22 -3.51 5.98
N SER A 10 -13.48 -3.71 4.69
CA SER A 10 -14.24 -2.75 3.86
C SER A 10 -15.73 -2.67 4.24
N ASN A 11 -16.42 -1.63 3.76
CA ASN A 11 -17.88 -1.51 3.85
C ASN A 11 -18.64 -2.56 3.03
N THR A 12 -17.97 -3.30 2.14
CA THR A 12 -18.55 -4.40 1.35
C THR A 12 -18.25 -5.78 1.93
N GLY A 13 -17.58 -5.86 3.09
CA GLY A 13 -17.17 -7.12 3.72
C GLY A 13 -15.86 -7.72 3.22
N SER A 14 -15.22 -7.12 2.22
CA SER A 14 -13.88 -7.48 1.71
C SER A 14 -12.80 -7.34 2.79
N TYR A 15 -11.78 -8.19 2.70
CA TYR A 15 -10.62 -8.20 3.58
C TYR A 15 -9.84 -6.88 3.55
N ALA A 16 -9.11 -6.57 4.63
CA ALA A 16 -8.41 -5.28 4.78
C ALA A 16 -7.36 -4.99 3.70
N VAL A 17 -6.74 -6.03 3.15
CA VAL A 17 -5.82 -5.95 1.99
C VAL A 17 -6.51 -6.55 0.78
N GLU A 18 -6.80 -5.73 -0.22
CA GLU A 18 -7.43 -6.12 -1.48
C GLU A 18 -6.39 -6.55 -2.53
N LEU A 19 -5.24 -5.88 -2.56
CA LEU A 19 -4.17 -6.18 -3.51
C LEU A 19 -2.80 -6.03 -2.84
N ALA A 20 -1.96 -7.06 -2.98
CA ALA A 20 -0.56 -7.02 -2.57
C ALA A 20 0.34 -7.49 -3.72
N SER A 21 1.14 -6.56 -4.27
CA SER A 21 2.11 -6.82 -5.34
C SER A 21 3.33 -5.92 -5.18
N SER A 22 4.43 -6.26 -5.85
CA SER A 22 5.66 -5.44 -5.77
C SER A 22 5.48 -3.99 -6.23
N ALA A 23 4.52 -3.71 -7.12
CA ALA A 23 4.28 -2.38 -7.70
C ALA A 23 2.99 -1.71 -7.19
N ALA A 24 2.13 -2.41 -6.45
CA ALA A 24 0.86 -1.85 -6.01
C ALA A 24 0.35 -2.49 -4.72
N LEU A 25 -0.28 -1.67 -3.90
CA LEU A 25 -0.97 -2.04 -2.66
C LEU A 25 -2.37 -1.43 -2.67
N THR A 26 -3.40 -2.23 -2.42
CA THR A 26 -4.76 -1.73 -2.16
C THR A 26 -5.23 -2.20 -0.80
N ILE A 27 -5.71 -1.26 0.02
CA ILE A 27 -6.23 -1.50 1.37
C ILE A 27 -7.55 -0.76 1.56
N TYR A 28 -8.30 -1.15 2.58
CA TYR A 28 -9.41 -0.35 3.08
C TYR A 28 -9.05 0.27 4.43
N SER A 29 -9.25 1.57 4.58
CA SER A 29 -8.92 2.28 5.82
C SER A 29 -9.81 3.50 5.99
N ASP A 30 -9.96 3.93 7.23
CA ASP A 30 -10.58 5.19 7.60
C ASP A 30 -9.58 6.34 7.33
N VAL A 31 -9.82 7.14 6.29
CA VAL A 31 -8.89 8.20 5.89
C VAL A 31 -9.25 9.55 6.50
N ASP A 32 -10.51 9.80 6.80
CA ASP A 32 -11.01 11.11 7.25
C ASP A 32 -11.76 11.09 8.59
N GLY A 33 -11.74 9.95 9.30
CA GLY A 33 -12.30 9.80 10.64
C GLY A 33 -13.80 9.61 10.66
N ASP A 34 -14.39 9.10 9.57
CA ASP A 34 -15.81 8.80 9.45
C ASP A 34 -16.12 7.29 9.64
N VAL A 35 -17.39 6.90 9.54
CA VAL A 35 -17.80 5.50 9.73
C VAL A 35 -17.42 4.59 8.56
N ASN A 36 -17.12 5.18 7.40
CA ASN A 36 -16.76 4.49 6.19
C ASN A 36 -15.28 4.12 6.18
N ARG A 37 -14.97 3.20 5.27
CA ARG A 37 -13.64 2.72 4.98
C ARG A 37 -13.40 2.97 3.51
N GLU A 38 -12.56 3.95 3.22
CA GLU A 38 -12.14 4.26 1.88
C GLU A 38 -11.24 3.16 1.33
N ARG A 39 -11.39 2.88 0.04
CA ARG A 39 -10.40 2.08 -0.69
C ARG A 39 -9.22 2.97 -1.03
N VAL A 40 -8.05 2.65 -0.51
CA VAL A 40 -6.79 3.37 -0.72
C VAL A 40 -5.86 2.54 -1.60
N ARG A 41 -5.46 3.09 -2.75
CA ARG A 41 -4.61 2.42 -3.74
C ARG A 41 -3.27 3.14 -3.87
N TYR A 42 -2.19 2.45 -3.56
CA TYR A 42 -0.83 2.87 -3.87
C TYR A 42 -0.37 2.14 -5.13
N ARG A 43 0.16 2.88 -6.11
CA ARG A 43 0.63 2.30 -7.38
C ARG A 43 1.95 2.94 -7.80
N LEU A 44 2.86 2.13 -8.30
CA LEU A 44 4.03 2.53 -9.05
C LEU A 44 3.70 2.41 -10.54
N VAL A 45 3.59 3.53 -11.22
CA VAL A 45 3.23 3.60 -12.64
C VAL A 45 4.07 4.67 -13.31
N ASN A 46 4.72 4.33 -14.44
CA ASN A 46 5.48 5.27 -15.26
C ASN A 46 6.45 6.15 -14.46
N GLY A 47 7.25 5.54 -13.57
CA GLY A 47 8.22 6.26 -12.74
C GLY A 47 7.59 7.21 -11.71
N THR A 48 6.32 7.00 -11.37
CA THR A 48 5.56 7.82 -10.42
C THR A 48 4.90 6.92 -9.39
N VAL A 49 4.95 7.32 -8.11
CA VAL A 49 4.14 6.72 -7.05
C VAL A 49 2.90 7.58 -6.85
N THR A 50 1.73 6.96 -6.99
CA THR A 50 0.43 7.60 -6.78
C THR A 50 -0.30 7.00 -5.58
N ARG A 51 -1.06 7.83 -4.87
CA ARG A 51 -2.04 7.43 -3.86
C ARG A 51 -3.43 7.81 -4.37
N GLY A 52 -4.28 6.82 -4.59
CA GLY A 52 -5.69 7.00 -4.90
C GLY A 52 -6.57 6.70 -3.68
N THR A 53 -7.67 7.43 -3.55
CA THR A 53 -8.66 7.22 -2.48
C THR A 53 -10.05 7.22 -3.09
N THR A 54 -10.84 6.19 -2.80
CA THR A 54 -12.23 6.05 -3.26
C THR A 54 -13.15 5.86 -2.06
N LYS A 55 -14.13 6.76 -1.89
CA LYS A 55 -15.20 6.58 -0.91
C LYS A 55 -16.21 5.52 -1.38
N PRO A 56 -16.76 4.69 -0.48
CA PRO A 56 -17.87 3.83 -0.82
C PRO A 56 -19.13 4.67 -1.09
N THR A 57 -19.94 4.25 -2.06
CA THR A 57 -21.18 4.93 -2.45
C THR A 57 -22.29 3.91 -2.76
N GLY A 58 -23.56 4.32 -2.58
CA GLY A 58 -24.73 3.49 -2.86
C GLY A 58 -25.17 2.59 -1.71
N SER A 59 -26.28 1.87 -1.92
CA SER A 59 -26.82 0.86 -1.01
C SER A 59 -27.32 -0.34 -1.82
N PRO A 60 -26.62 -1.50 -1.83
CA PRO A 60 -25.41 -1.79 -1.06
C PRO A 60 -24.20 -0.93 -1.50
N ALA A 61 -23.25 -0.75 -0.58
CA ALA A 61 -22.06 0.07 -0.81
C ALA A 61 -21.20 -0.49 -1.96
N SER A 62 -20.58 0.41 -2.73
CA SER A 62 -19.67 0.07 -3.82
C SER A 62 -18.56 1.11 -3.99
N TYR A 63 -17.38 0.68 -4.46
CA TYR A 63 -16.23 1.53 -4.72
C TYR A 63 -16.08 1.74 -6.23
N LEU A 64 -16.53 2.89 -6.73
CA LEU A 64 -16.48 3.21 -8.16
C LEU A 64 -15.14 3.84 -8.52
N ASP A 65 -14.35 3.21 -9.40
CA ASP A 65 -13.05 3.75 -9.87
C ASP A 65 -13.18 5.16 -10.48
N ALA A 66 -14.34 5.50 -11.06
CA ALA A 66 -14.62 6.84 -11.57
C ALA A 66 -14.61 7.94 -10.50
N ASN A 67 -14.81 7.58 -9.22
CA ASN A 67 -14.80 8.50 -8.08
C ASN A 67 -13.44 8.51 -7.36
N GLU A 68 -12.42 7.85 -7.91
CA GLU A 68 -11.10 7.78 -7.29
C GLU A 68 -10.39 9.14 -7.37
N SER A 69 -10.09 9.72 -6.21
CA SER A 69 -9.25 10.91 -6.10
C SER A 69 -7.78 10.49 -6.07
N ILE A 70 -7.02 10.86 -7.11
CA ILE A 70 -5.63 10.44 -7.29
C ILE A 70 -4.68 11.60 -6.97
N GLN A 71 -3.74 11.34 -6.08
CA GLN A 71 -2.64 12.24 -5.73
C GLN A 71 -1.30 11.64 -6.17
N THR A 72 -0.48 12.44 -6.86
CA THR A 72 0.92 12.10 -7.09
C THR A 72 1.73 12.32 -5.81
N MET A 73 2.38 11.26 -5.30
CA MET A 73 3.19 11.33 -4.08
C MET A 73 4.65 11.60 -4.41
N VAL A 74 5.20 10.88 -5.39
CA VAL A 74 6.62 10.97 -5.78
C VAL A 74 6.75 10.80 -7.29
N ARG A 75 7.65 11.57 -7.91
CA ARG A 75 8.01 11.49 -9.34
C ARG A 75 9.47 11.08 -9.51
N SER A 76 9.85 10.71 -10.73
CA SER A 76 11.24 10.31 -11.08
C SER A 76 11.73 9.14 -10.23
N VAL A 77 10.89 8.13 -10.12
CA VAL A 77 11.15 6.95 -9.30
C VAL A 77 11.92 5.91 -10.11
N ALA A 78 13.05 5.45 -9.59
CA ALA A 78 13.79 4.31 -10.11
C ALA A 78 12.99 3.02 -9.83
N THR A 79 12.33 2.52 -10.88
CA THR A 79 11.36 1.42 -10.78
C THR A 79 11.98 0.08 -10.41
N ALA A 80 13.25 -0.17 -10.75
CA ALA A 80 13.95 -1.41 -10.43
C ALA A 80 14.15 -1.60 -8.92
N THR A 81 14.27 -0.52 -8.17
CA THR A 81 14.52 -0.53 -6.71
C THR A 81 13.24 -0.26 -5.92
N THR A 82 12.28 0.45 -6.52
CA THR A 82 11.06 0.86 -5.84
C THR A 82 10.03 -0.26 -5.79
N ARG A 83 9.66 -0.68 -4.58
CA ARG A 83 8.79 -1.84 -4.39
C ARG A 83 8.06 -1.87 -3.05
N PHE A 84 7.00 -2.66 -3.01
CA PHE A 84 6.34 -3.10 -1.78
C PHE A 84 6.76 -4.54 -1.44
N ASP A 85 7.17 -4.75 -0.20
CA ASP A 85 7.47 -6.06 0.39
C ASP A 85 6.44 -6.36 1.48
N TYR A 86 6.00 -7.61 1.55
CA TYR A 86 4.95 -8.06 2.48
C TYR A 86 5.49 -9.15 3.38
N PHE A 87 5.12 -9.13 4.65
CA PHE A 87 5.60 -10.10 5.63
C PHE A 87 4.46 -10.57 6.53
N ASP A 88 4.59 -11.79 7.02
CA ASP A 88 3.64 -12.38 7.96
C ASP A 88 3.95 -12.02 9.41
N GLY A 89 3.19 -12.60 10.34
CA GLY A 89 3.31 -12.36 11.78
C GLY A 89 4.62 -12.83 12.38
N SER A 90 5.41 -13.64 11.67
CA SER A 90 6.71 -14.12 12.12
C SER A 90 7.86 -13.15 11.82
N TYR A 91 7.58 -12.00 11.18
CA TYR A 91 8.62 -11.03 10.85
C TYR A 91 9.30 -10.43 12.09
N MET A 92 10.57 -10.82 12.28
CA MET A 92 11.43 -10.31 13.36
C MET A 92 12.46 -9.27 12.87
N GLY A 93 12.26 -8.70 11.68
CA GLY A 93 13.17 -7.70 11.11
C GLY A 93 14.15 -8.24 10.05
N THR A 94 14.37 -9.56 10.02
CA THR A 94 15.37 -10.21 9.15
C THR A 94 14.82 -11.30 8.25
N THR A 95 13.55 -11.68 8.39
CA THR A 95 12.95 -12.73 7.57
C THR A 95 12.69 -12.24 6.15
N SER A 96 12.61 -13.19 5.21
CA SER A 96 12.32 -12.88 3.81
C SER A 96 10.85 -12.47 3.62
N PRO A 97 10.54 -11.59 2.64
CA PRO A 97 9.16 -11.28 2.29
C PRO A 97 8.39 -12.52 1.81
N LEU A 98 7.07 -12.46 1.91
CA LEU A 98 6.16 -13.39 1.27
C LEU A 98 6.39 -13.39 -0.25
N THR A 99 6.33 -14.57 -0.85
CA THR A 99 6.45 -14.75 -2.30
C THR A 99 5.19 -14.30 -3.03
N VAL A 100 5.33 -13.94 -4.31
CA VAL A 100 4.21 -13.57 -5.18
C VAL A 100 3.70 -14.82 -5.90
N PRO A 101 2.38 -15.04 -6.03
CA PRO A 101 1.28 -14.20 -5.54
C PRO A 101 1.18 -14.20 -4.00
N VAL A 102 1.03 -13.01 -3.42
CA VAL A 102 1.00 -12.84 -1.97
C VAL A 102 -0.32 -13.34 -1.42
N ASP A 103 -0.27 -14.18 -0.41
CA ASP A 103 -1.46 -14.54 0.37
C ASP A 103 -1.83 -13.38 1.30
N HIS A 104 -2.90 -12.67 0.96
CA HIS A 104 -3.36 -11.48 1.69
C HIS A 104 -3.70 -11.79 3.15
N SER A 105 -4.18 -13.00 3.45
CA SER A 105 -4.59 -13.41 4.79
C SER A 105 -3.42 -13.47 5.76
N ARG A 106 -2.20 -13.69 5.26
CA ARG A 106 -0.97 -13.76 6.04
C ARG A 106 -0.29 -12.42 6.24
N VAL A 107 -0.65 -11.37 5.49
CA VAL A 107 0.02 -10.07 5.59
C VAL A 107 -0.21 -9.45 6.97
N ARG A 108 0.89 -9.08 7.65
CA ARG A 108 0.88 -8.40 8.96
C ARG A 108 1.74 -7.15 8.95
N PHE A 109 2.82 -7.16 8.17
CA PHE A 109 3.76 -6.05 8.04
C PHE A 109 4.01 -5.75 6.57
N ILE A 110 4.07 -4.47 6.25
CA ILE A 110 4.31 -3.97 4.90
C ILE A 110 5.50 -3.03 4.96
N ARG A 111 6.51 -3.31 4.13
CA ARG A 111 7.63 -2.42 3.88
C ARG A 111 7.50 -1.84 2.47
N PHE A 112 7.87 -0.58 2.35
CA PHE A 112 7.87 0.10 1.07
C PHE A 112 9.17 0.85 0.91
N THR A 113 9.82 0.63 -0.22
CA THR A 113 11.07 1.26 -0.60
C THR A 113 10.81 2.08 -1.84
N ILE A 114 11.15 3.37 -1.80
CA ILE A 114 11.20 4.26 -2.98
C ILE A 114 12.65 4.62 -3.22
N ALA A 115 13.11 4.48 -4.46
CA ALA A 115 14.32 5.15 -4.93
C ALA A 115 13.93 6.25 -5.92
N VAL A 116 14.42 7.46 -5.70
CA VAL A 116 14.26 8.59 -6.60
C VAL A 116 15.56 8.80 -7.36
N ASP A 117 15.47 8.78 -8.68
CA ASP A 117 16.57 9.02 -9.59
C ASP A 117 16.04 9.67 -10.87
N LYS A 118 16.60 10.83 -11.22
CA LYS A 118 16.20 11.54 -12.44
C LYS A 118 16.89 10.97 -13.67
N ASP A 119 18.15 10.57 -13.53
CA ASP A 119 18.97 10.05 -14.61
C ASP A 119 20.04 9.11 -14.02
N PRO A 120 19.84 7.77 -14.09
CA PRO A 120 20.76 6.80 -13.54
C PRO A 120 22.16 6.82 -14.17
N SER A 121 22.33 7.49 -15.32
CA SER A 121 23.62 7.61 -16.00
C SER A 121 24.46 8.80 -15.54
N LEU A 122 23.91 9.67 -14.69
CA LEU A 122 24.55 10.88 -14.22
C LEU A 122 24.53 10.99 -12.69
N PRO A 123 25.56 11.58 -12.07
CA PRO A 123 25.46 11.96 -10.66
C PRO A 123 24.41 13.06 -10.45
N PRO A 124 23.82 13.15 -9.24
CA PRO A 124 24.06 12.31 -8.07
C PRO A 124 23.36 10.94 -8.14
N ALA A 125 23.86 9.97 -7.37
CA ALA A 125 23.23 8.65 -7.24
C ALA A 125 21.81 8.74 -6.63
N ALA A 126 21.01 7.71 -6.90
CA ALA A 126 19.63 7.61 -6.43
C ALA A 126 19.49 7.79 -4.90
N ILE A 127 18.47 8.56 -4.50
CA ILE A 127 18.09 8.71 -3.09
C ILE A 127 17.06 7.63 -2.76
N THR A 128 17.38 6.76 -1.80
CA THR A 128 16.48 5.68 -1.37
C THR A 128 15.85 5.98 -0.01
N MET A 129 14.52 5.89 0.04
CA MET A 129 13.71 6.05 1.24
C MET A 129 12.99 4.74 1.53
N THR A 130 13.01 4.29 2.78
CA THR A 130 12.27 3.11 3.22
C THR A 130 11.30 3.48 4.33
N GLY A 131 10.03 3.11 4.15
CA GLY A 131 8.98 3.21 5.16
C GLY A 131 8.42 1.82 5.47
N SER A 132 7.78 1.67 6.62
CA SER A 132 7.07 0.44 6.95
C SER A 132 5.89 0.68 7.88
N ALA A 133 4.96 -0.27 7.90
CA ALA A 133 3.79 -0.24 8.76
C ALA A 133 3.30 -1.66 9.08
N VAL A 134 2.86 -1.85 10.34
CA VAL A 134 2.04 -3.00 10.76
C VAL A 134 0.58 -2.66 10.48
N VAL A 135 -0.18 -3.61 9.92
CA VAL A 135 -1.64 -3.50 9.85
C VAL A 135 -2.23 -3.91 11.20
N ARG A 136 -2.69 -2.94 11.99
CA ARG A 136 -3.05 -3.20 13.40
C ARG A 136 -4.22 -4.17 13.55
N SER A 137 -5.23 -4.10 12.67
CA SER A 137 -6.40 -4.98 12.73
C SER A 137 -6.04 -6.45 12.49
N LEU A 138 -4.89 -6.71 11.88
CA LEU A 138 -4.44 -8.05 11.53
C LEU A 138 -3.45 -8.60 12.54
N LYS A 139 -3.01 -7.82 13.53
CA LYS A 139 -2.01 -8.30 14.49
C LYS A 139 -2.55 -9.47 15.28
N ASP A 140 -1.81 -10.58 15.29
CA ASP A 140 -2.14 -11.73 16.12
C ASP A 140 -1.89 -11.35 17.59
N ASN A 141 -2.95 -11.33 18.39
CA ASN A 141 -2.86 -11.22 19.85
C ASN A 141 -2.75 -12.65 20.38
N PHE A 142 -1.54 -13.10 20.70
CA PHE A 142 -1.32 -14.32 21.48
C PHE A 142 -1.30 -13.98 22.97
#